data_AF-A0A376DX23-F1
#
_entry.id   AF-A0A376DX23-F1
#
_cell.length_a   1.000
_cell.length_b   1.000
_cell.length_c   1.000
_cell.angle_alpha   90.00
_cell.angle_beta   90.00
_cell.angle_gamma   90.00
#
_symmetry.space_group_name_H-M   'P 1'
#
loop_
_entity.id
_entity.type
_entity.pdbx_description
1 polymer ?
#
loop_
_entity_poly.entity_id
_entity_poly.type
_entity_poly.pdbx_seq_one_letter_code
_entity_poly.pdbx_strand_id
1 'polypeptide(L)'
;MNRILILQKKRYPEVLQLILAYTDYCDEKGDEDQSAYQKLEDKLHEMTGKEMSRFNLWEWWEADGAENLAFNIALPDPVIVDNITKNELFEIVTRLKTFELPEEKKLQSSVLQSFMLWKWILSSVF
;
A
#
# COMPACT_ATOMS: atom_id res chain seq x y z
N MET A 1 -6.58 11.87 11.40
CA MET A 1 -5.47 11.21 10.69
C MET A 1 -5.46 9.67 10.75
N ASN A 2 -6.15 9.02 11.71
CA ASN A 2 -5.99 7.56 11.91
C ASN A 2 -6.90 6.62 11.08
N ARG A 3 -8.02 7.08 10.51
CA ARG A 3 -8.99 6.17 9.86
C ARG A 3 -8.52 5.68 8.48
N ILE A 4 -7.87 6.54 7.72
CA ILE A 4 -7.39 6.26 6.35
C ILE A 4 -6.28 5.19 6.38
N LEU A 5 -5.26 5.39 7.22
CA LEU A 5 -4.15 4.44 7.37
C LEU A 5 -4.61 3.05 7.88
N ILE A 6 -5.62 3.02 8.75
CA ILE A 6 -6.19 1.75 9.27
C ILE A 6 -6.93 0.98 8.17
N LEU A 7 -7.69 1.66 7.30
CA LEU A 7 -8.40 1.02 6.19
C LEU A 7 -7.43 0.47 5.15
N GLN A 8 -6.38 1.22 4.82
CA GLN A 8 -5.33 0.77 3.88
C GLN A 8 -4.63 -0.50 4.38
N LYS A 9 -4.25 -0.53 5.67
CA LYS A 9 -3.57 -1.69 6.27
C LYS A 9 -4.41 -2.96 6.20
N LYS A 10 -5.74 -2.82 6.17
CA LYS A 10 -6.67 -3.94 6.01
C LYS A 10 -6.89 -4.34 4.56
N ARG A 11 -6.99 -3.38 3.64
CA ARG A 11 -7.27 -3.63 2.22
C ARG A 11 -6.08 -4.20 1.46
N TYR A 12 -4.87 -3.72 1.77
CA TYR A 12 -3.65 -4.15 1.09
C TYR A 12 -3.48 -5.68 1.00
N PRO A 13 -3.53 -6.46 2.10
CA PRO A 13 -3.35 -7.91 2.01
C PRO A 13 -4.44 -8.60 1.19
N GLU A 14 -5.67 -8.10 1.23
CA GLU A 14 -6.80 -8.66 0.49
C GLU A 14 -6.67 -8.39 -1.02
N VAL A 15 -6.29 -7.17 -1.40
CA VAL A 15 -6.02 -6.81 -2.80
C VAL A 15 -4.84 -7.62 -3.34
N LEU A 16 -3.74 -7.74 -2.57
CA LEU A 16 -2.58 -8.53 -2.97
C LEU A 16 -2.96 -10.00 -3.19
N GLN A 17 -3.74 -10.56 -2.28
CA GLN A 17 -4.21 -11.95 -2.41
C GLN A 17 -5.05 -12.15 -3.68
N LEU A 18 -5.93 -11.21 -4.03
CA LEU A 18 -6.73 -11.29 -5.25
C LEU A 18 -5.87 -11.27 -6.51
N ILE A 19 -4.86 -10.41 -6.57
CA ILE A 19 -3.92 -10.33 -7.70
C ILE A 19 -3.12 -11.63 -7.83
N LEU A 20 -2.56 -12.14 -6.73
CA LEU A 20 -1.79 -13.39 -6.73
C LEU A 20 -2.67 -14.59 -7.12
N ALA A 21 -3.88 -14.67 -6.58
CA ALA A 21 -4.82 -15.76 -6.93
C ALA A 21 -5.23 -15.74 -8.41
N TYR A 22 -5.35 -14.55 -9.02
CA TYR A 22 -5.57 -14.43 -10.46
C TYR A 22 -4.34 -14.88 -11.27
N THR A 23 -3.14 -14.59 -10.77
CA THR A 23 -1.88 -15.04 -11.38
C THR A 23 -1.80 -16.56 -11.41
N ASP A 24 -2.02 -17.20 -10.25
CA ASP A 24 -2.04 -18.65 -10.12
C ASP A 24 -3.10 -19.27 -11.03
N TYR A 25 -4.28 -18.64 -11.14
CA TYR A 25 -5.33 -19.09 -12.05
C TYR A 25 -4.91 -19.04 -13.52
N CYS A 26 -4.29 -17.94 -13.95
CA CYS A 26 -3.80 -17.77 -15.31
C CYS A 26 -2.68 -18.77 -15.64
N ASP A 27 -1.76 -19.02 -14.71
CA ASP A 27 -0.68 -19.99 -14.88
C ASP A 27 -1.22 -21.43 -15.00
N GLU A 28 -2.28 -21.78 -14.27
CA GLU A 28 -2.87 -23.12 -14.30
C GLU A 28 -3.81 -23.36 -15.49
N LYS A 29 -4.62 -22.36 -15.86
CA LYS A 29 -5.80 -22.55 -16.73
C LYS A 29 -5.83 -21.61 -17.94
N GLY A 30 -5.06 -20.53 -17.90
CA GLY A 30 -5.26 -19.39 -18.79
C GLY A 30 -6.58 -18.66 -18.55
N ASP A 31 -6.76 -17.54 -19.25
CA ASP A 31 -7.99 -16.73 -19.21
C ASP A 31 -8.28 -16.12 -20.59
N GLU A 32 -8.33 -16.98 -21.62
CA GLU A 32 -8.51 -16.55 -23.02
C GLU A 32 -9.82 -15.78 -23.26
N ASP A 33 -10.86 -16.07 -22.47
CA ASP A 33 -12.17 -15.41 -22.54
C ASP A 33 -12.28 -14.17 -21.62
N GLN A 34 -11.21 -13.84 -20.89
CA GLN A 34 -11.12 -12.71 -19.95
C GLN A 34 -12.17 -12.76 -18.82
N SER A 35 -12.77 -13.93 -18.57
CA SER A 35 -13.85 -14.04 -17.58
C SER A 35 -13.32 -14.01 -16.14
N ALA A 36 -12.10 -14.48 -15.89
CA ALA A 36 -11.46 -14.35 -14.58
C ALA A 36 -10.93 -12.92 -14.36
N TYR A 37 -10.42 -12.28 -15.41
CA TYR A 37 -10.03 -10.88 -15.40
C TYR A 37 -11.19 -9.97 -15.02
N GLN A 38 -12.36 -10.11 -15.68
CA GLN A 38 -13.53 -9.28 -15.37
C GLN A 38 -13.99 -9.46 -13.92
N LYS A 39 -13.95 -10.70 -13.39
CA LYS A 39 -14.30 -10.96 -11.99
C LYS A 39 -13.33 -10.29 -11.02
N LEU A 40 -12.03 -10.30 -11.34
CA LEU A 40 -11.03 -9.59 -10.55
C LEU A 40 -11.30 -8.09 -10.57
N GLU A 41 -11.54 -7.52 -11.75
CA GLU A 41 -11.83 -6.11 -11.94
C GLU A 41 -13.07 -5.68 -11.13
N ASP A 42 -14.19 -6.39 -11.29
CA ASP A 42 -15.44 -6.12 -10.58
C ASP A 42 -15.24 -6.17 -9.06
N LYS A 43 -14.46 -7.15 -8.58
CA LYS A 43 -14.21 -7.31 -7.15
C LYS A 43 -13.37 -6.18 -6.58
N LEU A 44 -12.31 -5.80 -7.28
CA LEU A 44 -11.45 -4.69 -6.87
C LEU A 44 -12.20 -3.36 -6.92
N HIS A 45 -13.05 -3.16 -7.93
CA HIS A 45 -13.94 -2.01 -8.02
C HIS A 45 -14.88 -1.94 -6.82
N GLU A 46 -15.60 -3.03 -6.51
CA GLU A 46 -16.52 -3.11 -5.36
C GLU A 46 -15.82 -2.78 -4.03
N MET A 47 -14.63 -3.33 -3.81
CA MET A 47 -13.90 -3.18 -2.55
C MET A 47 -13.31 -1.77 -2.35
N THR A 48 -12.87 -1.14 -3.42
CA THR A 48 -12.10 0.11 -3.36
C THR A 48 -12.91 1.34 -3.76
N GLY A 49 -13.97 1.17 -4.55
CA GLY A 49 -14.73 2.22 -5.19
C GLY A 49 -13.98 2.91 -6.34
N LYS A 50 -12.84 2.35 -6.77
CA LYS A 50 -11.98 2.93 -7.80
C LYS A 50 -12.32 2.39 -9.17
N GLU A 51 -12.13 3.22 -10.18
CA GLU A 51 -12.15 2.82 -11.57
C GLU A 51 -10.87 2.01 -11.87
N MET A 52 -11.03 0.77 -12.38
CA MET A 52 -9.94 -0.20 -12.48
C MET A 52 -9.10 -0.04 -13.75
N SER A 53 -9.63 0.56 -14.84
CA SER A 53 -8.83 0.77 -16.06
C SER A 53 -7.66 1.74 -15.86
N ARG A 54 -7.67 2.52 -14.77
CA ARG A 54 -6.51 3.30 -14.29
C ARG A 54 -5.31 2.45 -13.85
N PHE A 55 -5.49 1.15 -13.62
CA PHE A 55 -4.46 0.23 -13.15
C PHE A 55 -4.16 -0.83 -14.21
N ASN A 56 -2.88 -1.13 -14.41
CA ASN A 56 -2.49 -2.22 -15.30
C ASN A 56 -2.67 -3.57 -14.59
N LEU A 57 -3.88 -4.13 -14.63
CA LEU A 57 -4.16 -5.48 -14.10
C LEU A 57 -3.67 -6.58 -15.04
N TRP A 58 -3.32 -6.25 -16.29
CA TRP A 58 -3.02 -7.23 -17.34
C TRP A 58 -1.53 -7.56 -17.47
N GLU A 59 -0.59 -6.65 -17.21
CA GLU A 59 0.86 -6.89 -17.35
C GLU A 59 1.67 -6.33 -16.17
N TRP A 60 1.11 -6.41 -14.96
CA TRP A 60 1.77 -5.86 -13.77
C TRP A 60 3.13 -6.51 -13.47
N TRP A 61 3.37 -7.72 -13.97
CA TRP A 61 4.65 -8.44 -13.83
C TRP A 61 5.79 -7.84 -14.67
N GLU A 62 5.49 -7.13 -15.77
CA GLU A 62 6.48 -6.37 -16.56
C GLU A 62 6.74 -4.97 -16.00
N ALA A 63 5.93 -4.54 -15.04
CA ALA A 63 6.03 -3.24 -14.39
C ALA A 63 6.70 -3.38 -13.01
N ASP A 64 6.00 -2.96 -11.96
CA ASP A 64 6.55 -2.87 -10.60
C ASP A 64 6.18 -4.08 -9.72
N GLY A 65 5.50 -5.11 -10.25
CA GLY A 65 5.10 -6.29 -9.49
C GLY A 65 3.78 -6.16 -8.71
N ALA A 66 3.32 -7.28 -8.15
CA ALA A 66 1.98 -7.41 -7.56
C ALA A 66 1.83 -6.57 -6.30
N GLU A 67 2.89 -6.46 -5.50
CA GLU A 67 2.92 -5.70 -4.26
C GLU A 67 2.70 -4.22 -4.51
N ASN A 68 3.37 -3.67 -5.53
CA ASN A 68 3.25 -2.26 -5.88
C ASN A 68 1.87 -1.95 -6.48
N LEU A 69 1.36 -2.84 -7.35
CA LEU A 69 -0.01 -2.74 -7.86
C LEU A 69 -1.03 -2.77 -6.71
N ALA A 70 -0.93 -3.76 -5.82
CA ALA A 70 -1.83 -3.93 -4.68
C ALA A 70 -1.77 -2.72 -3.74
N PHE A 71 -0.57 -2.18 -3.51
CA PHE A 71 -0.37 -0.98 -2.72
C PHE A 71 -1.10 0.22 -3.35
N ASN A 72 -0.88 0.48 -4.63
CA ASN A 72 -1.51 1.59 -5.35
C ASN A 72 -3.05 1.49 -5.35
N ILE A 73 -3.59 0.29 -5.53
CA ILE A 73 -5.03 0.04 -5.47
C ILE A 73 -5.56 0.27 -4.05
N ALA A 74 -4.85 -0.17 -3.01
CA ALA A 74 -5.27 -0.05 -1.62
C ALA A 74 -5.23 1.39 -1.05
N LEU A 75 -4.40 2.28 -1.60
CA LEU A 75 -4.36 3.70 -1.21
C LEU A 75 -5.71 4.39 -1.53
N PRO A 76 -6.17 5.41 -0.78
CA PRO A 76 -7.29 6.23 -1.20
C PRO A 76 -6.89 7.05 -2.43
N ASP A 77 -7.88 7.57 -3.16
CA ASP A 77 -7.58 8.60 -4.15
C ASP A 77 -6.95 9.83 -3.48
N PRO A 78 -5.98 10.47 -4.16
CA PRO A 78 -5.33 11.65 -3.63
C PRO A 78 -6.33 12.78 -3.45
N VAL A 79 -6.17 13.56 -2.37
CA VAL A 79 -6.94 14.79 -2.19
C VAL A 79 -6.45 15.81 -3.20
N ILE A 80 -7.34 16.24 -4.10
CA ILE A 80 -7.05 17.31 -5.05
C ILE A 80 -7.18 18.65 -4.31
N VAL A 81 -6.13 19.46 -4.37
CA VAL A 81 -6.09 20.80 -3.78
C VAL A 81 -5.84 21.80 -4.90
N ASP A 82 -6.82 22.66 -5.13
CA ASP A 82 -6.71 23.74 -6.11
C ASP A 82 -5.95 24.93 -5.52
N ASN A 83 -5.29 25.72 -6.38
CA ASN A 83 -4.61 26.97 -6.01
C ASN A 83 -3.46 26.84 -5.00
N ILE A 84 -2.62 25.81 -5.13
CA ILE A 84 -1.41 25.67 -4.32
C ILE A 84 -0.47 26.88 -4.49
N THR A 85 -0.05 27.49 -3.38
CA THR A 85 0.90 28.61 -3.43
C THR A 85 2.34 28.11 -3.61
N LYS A 86 3.23 28.99 -4.08
CA LYS A 86 4.66 28.67 -4.23
C LYS A 86 5.32 28.24 -2.90
N ASN A 87 4.89 28.83 -1.79
CA ASN A 87 5.40 28.51 -0.46
C ASN A 87 4.94 27.12 0.01
N GLU A 88 3.67 26.79 -0.20
CA GLU A 88 3.15 25.45 0.12
C GLU A 88 3.81 24.36 -0.73
N LEU A 89 3.99 24.62 -2.04
CA LEU A 89 4.71 23.71 -2.91
C LEU A 89 6.16 23.51 -2.43
N PHE A 90 6.85 24.58 -2.04
CA PHE A 90 8.19 24.51 -1.48
C PHE A 90 8.24 23.65 -0.21
N GLU A 91 7.29 23.83 0.71
CA GLU A 91 7.18 23.01 1.93
C GLU A 91 6.93 21.53 1.63
N ILE A 92 6.03 21.22 0.69
CA ILE A 92 5.75 19.83 0.26
C ILE A 92 7.02 19.18 -0.30
N VAL A 93 7.69 19.84 -1.26
CA VAL A 93 8.91 19.31 -1.88
C VAL A 93 10.02 19.13 -0.86
N THR A 94 10.17 20.08 0.07
CA THR A 94 11.15 20.00 1.14
C THR A 94 10.88 18.78 2.01
N ARG A 95 9.66 18.59 2.51
CA ARG A 95 9.30 17.42 3.35
C ARG A 95 9.43 16.07 2.65
N LEU A 96 9.20 16.02 1.34
CA LEU A 96 9.41 14.80 0.54
C LEU A 96 10.90 14.45 0.41
N LYS A 97 11.78 15.44 0.33
CA LYS A 97 13.23 15.23 0.17
C LYS A 97 13.96 15.06 1.49
N THR A 98 13.56 15.79 2.53
CA THR A 98 14.20 15.81 3.85
C THR A 98 13.29 15.15 4.87
N PHE A 99 12.76 13.96 4.55
CA PHE A 99 11.86 13.26 5.45
C PHE A 99 12.57 13.00 6.79
N GLU A 100 12.13 13.71 7.82
CA GLU A 100 12.52 13.47 9.19
C GLU A 100 11.34 12.87 9.95
N LEU A 101 11.59 11.79 10.68
CA LEU A 101 10.60 11.25 11.61
C LEU A 101 10.20 12.35 12.61
N PRO A 102 8.90 12.55 12.87
CA PRO A 102 8.46 13.42 13.96
C PRO A 102 9.15 13.00 15.26
N GLU A 103 9.62 13.95 16.07
CA GLU A 103 10.35 13.68 17.32
C GLU A 103 9.62 12.71 18.25
N GLU A 104 8.29 12.81 18.33
CA GLU A 104 7.44 11.89 19.10
C GLU A 104 7.56 10.43 18.63
N LYS A 105 7.68 10.21 17.32
CA LYS A 105 7.86 8.87 16.73
C LYS A 105 9.30 8.38 16.88
N LYS A 106 10.30 9.27 16.81
CA LYS A 106 11.71 8.94 17.13
C LYS A 106 11.84 8.45 18.57
N LEU A 107 11.19 9.14 19.51
CA LEU A 107 11.20 8.79 20.93
C LEU A 107 10.53 7.43 21.17
N GLN A 108 9.35 7.20 20.58
CA GLN A 108 8.64 5.91 20.66
C GLN A 108 9.46 4.74 20.07
N SER A 109 10.12 4.95 18.91
CA SER A 109 10.98 3.91 18.33
C SER A 109 12.19 3.59 19.20
N SER A 110 12.80 4.60 19.82
CA SER A 110 13.95 4.43 20.73
C SER A 110 13.57 3.66 21.99
N VAL A 111 12.41 3.98 22.58
CA VAL A 111 11.88 3.27 23.76
C VAL A 111 11.54 1.82 23.42
N LEU A 112 10.92 1.56 22.27
CA LEU A 112 10.62 0.19 21.82
C LEU A 112 11.89 -0.62 21.55
N GLN A 113 12.91 -0.03 20.91
CA GLN A 113 14.20 -0.69 20.70
C GLN A 113 14.89 -1.03 22.03
N SER A 114 14.90 -0.09 22.98
CA SER A 114 15.44 -0.33 24.32
C SER A 114 14.65 -1.43 25.04
N PHE A 115 13.33 -1.40 25.04
CA PHE A 115 12.50 -2.44 25.65
C PHE A 115 12.74 -3.83 25.04
N MET A 116 12.87 -3.92 23.72
CA MET A 116 13.17 -5.18 23.02
C MET A 116 14.57 -5.70 23.36
N LEU A 117 15.56 -4.81 23.48
CA LEU A 117 16.91 -5.17 23.92
C LEU A 117 16.88 -5.77 25.34
N TRP A 118 16.15 -5.14 26.25
CA TRP A 118 16.01 -5.61 27.64
C TRP A 118 15.28 -6.95 27.72
N LYS A 119 14.22 -7.13 26.93
CA LYS A 119 13.51 -8.41 26.83
C LYS A 119 14.43 -9.52 26.33
N TRP A 120 15.26 -9.24 25.32
CA TRP A 120 16.25 -10.20 24.80
C TRP A 120 17.32 -10.56 25.84
N ILE A 121 17.86 -9.57 26.56
CA ILE A 121 18.83 -9.78 27.65
C ILE A 121 18.22 -10.66 28.74
N LEU A 122 16.99 -10.36 29.18
CA LEU A 122 16.31 -11.13 30.21
C LEU A 122 16.01 -12.57 29.76
N SER A 123 15.72 -12.79 28.48
CA SER A 123 15.53 -14.15 27.91
C SER A 123 16.83 -14.91 27.62
N SER A 124 17.99 -14.26 27.73
CA SER A 124 19.31 -14.85 27.47
C SER A 124 20.12 -15.09 28.75
N VAL A 125 19.64 -14.60 29.89
CA VAL A 125 20.30 -14.67 31.20
C VAL A 125 19.50 -15.55 32.19
N PHE A 126 18.28 -15.95 31.84
CA PHE A 126 17.46 -16.98 32.51
C PHE A 126 17.03 -18.02 31.48
#